data_AF-A0A3L7SQ73-F1
#
_entry.id   AF-A0A3L7SQ73-F1
#
_cell.length_a   1.000
_cell.length_b   1.000
_cell.length_c   1.000
_cell.angle_alpha   90.00
_cell.angle_beta   90.00
_cell.angle_gamma   90.00
#
_symmetry.space_group_name_H-M   'P 1'
#
loop_
_entity.id
_entity.type
_entity.pdbx_description
1 polymer ?
#
loop_
_entity_poly.entity_id
_entity_poly.type
_entity_poly.pdbx_seq_one_letter_code
_entity_poly.pdbx_strand_id
1 'polypeptide(L)'
;MSDNDYSSLMAEVAILRNVGDFSATRRILLQAVESAANSFGLDDMRVAAALEQLVEVGRQLGYELEAQDAMERAVRIRLKDLAGRGLKYRKVKKYSEAEQLYRDAVVIAEKHYGCNNRETAVAYTNLAACLRRQSKLPEAVNYCNRATASFSAINAEDSREAAFAYSESGFVHRILNQLPEAERLFVRSLGVLRNIFPGDHPSIADTLDRLAMLRRDQGRFEEAEELCRQALAIRTEKLGPEHPLTKASEENLVRIKEDALAGDGDLAFDKEATKATGDGEINAKVVQVGSAASRESHGIGCVIVMAVVCLAGLLAGVYFAVPLLIWLLGIGVLVLTVAAAIGLVSYEEMLLRMWRRLMQETEDDKDSVVLGGDTMGISISLKKPTLTIQDARILAKVDPLELDHITSLTLGAAEELAARHVGVLKLNGIGKPSSKLTRALSKHRGALHLNGVVDMTEAAAAQFRVKEGDLFLGGLLGLTAEMAKHMAHHRGYLSLSSVRSLDENAAQWLIKHRGGINLRGLRLASRRTLEILRTKPDIELPDHLVASE
;
A
#
# COMPACT_ATOMS: atom_id res chain seq x y z
N MET A 1 -20.23 -6.40 -47.61
CA MET A 1 -19.55 -7.54 -48.26
C MET A 1 -18.52 -8.22 -47.35
N SER A 2 -18.06 -7.61 -46.25
CA SER A 2 -16.90 -8.05 -45.47
C SER A 2 -17.07 -9.27 -44.53
N ASP A 3 -18.21 -9.47 -43.86
CA ASP A 3 -18.35 -10.60 -42.90
C ASP A 3 -18.32 -11.99 -43.56
N ASN A 4 -18.67 -12.09 -44.85
CA ASN A 4 -18.70 -13.38 -45.56
C ASN A 4 -17.29 -13.93 -45.82
N ASP A 5 -16.33 -13.09 -46.21
CA ASP A 5 -15.01 -13.55 -46.67
C ASP A 5 -14.21 -14.16 -45.51
N TYR A 6 -14.12 -13.45 -44.36
CA TYR A 6 -13.49 -13.99 -43.16
C TYR A 6 -14.18 -15.28 -42.68
N SER A 7 -15.52 -15.30 -42.65
CA SER A 7 -16.27 -16.47 -42.20
C SER A 7 -16.07 -17.69 -43.11
N SER A 8 -15.97 -17.48 -44.43
CA SER A 8 -15.66 -18.52 -45.41
C SER A 8 -14.24 -19.06 -45.23
N LEU A 9 -13.24 -18.18 -45.05
CA LEU A 9 -11.85 -18.58 -44.80
C LEU A 9 -11.72 -19.40 -43.51
N MET A 10 -12.41 -19.00 -42.43
CA MET A 10 -12.40 -19.76 -41.17
C MET A 10 -13.13 -21.11 -41.26
N ALA A 11 -14.14 -21.24 -42.12
CA ALA A 11 -14.77 -22.53 -42.42
C ALA A 11 -13.82 -23.45 -43.20
N GLU A 12 -13.07 -22.92 -44.16
CA GLU A 12 -12.04 -23.66 -44.90
C GLU A 12 -10.89 -24.11 -43.98
N VAL A 13 -10.42 -23.25 -43.07
CA VAL A 13 -9.45 -23.60 -42.01
C VAL A 13 -9.92 -24.80 -41.20
N ALA A 14 -11.19 -24.85 -40.78
CA ALA A 14 -11.73 -25.98 -40.02
C ALA A 14 -11.72 -27.29 -40.83
N ILE A 15 -12.01 -27.23 -42.13
CA ILE A 15 -11.96 -28.39 -43.03
C ILE A 15 -10.51 -28.87 -43.21
N LEU A 16 -9.58 -27.97 -43.52
CA LEU A 16 -8.17 -28.30 -43.75
C LEU A 16 -7.48 -28.87 -42.50
N ARG A 17 -7.80 -28.34 -41.31
CA ARG A 17 -7.35 -28.89 -40.02
C ARG A 17 -7.82 -30.33 -39.80
N ASN A 18 -9.07 -30.65 -40.14
CA ASN A 18 -9.62 -32.00 -40.00
C ASN A 18 -8.97 -33.01 -40.97
N VAL A 19 -8.52 -32.56 -42.13
CA VAL A 19 -7.79 -33.40 -43.12
C VAL A 19 -6.29 -33.46 -42.82
N GLY A 20 -5.78 -32.62 -41.91
CA GLY A 20 -4.37 -32.57 -41.52
C GLY A 20 -3.44 -31.81 -42.48
N ASP A 21 -3.99 -31.05 -43.44
CA ASP A 21 -3.18 -30.20 -44.33
C ASP A 21 -2.83 -28.88 -43.62
N PHE A 22 -1.85 -28.96 -42.73
CA PHE A 22 -1.34 -27.81 -41.99
C PHE A 22 -0.73 -26.74 -42.91
N SER A 23 -0.14 -27.14 -44.05
CA SER A 23 0.47 -26.21 -45.02
C SER A 23 -0.56 -25.36 -45.75
N ALA A 24 -1.69 -25.95 -46.17
CA ALA A 24 -2.83 -25.19 -46.68
C ALA A 24 -3.49 -24.38 -45.55
N THR A 25 -3.72 -24.98 -44.38
CA THR A 25 -4.31 -24.31 -43.21
C THR A 25 -3.57 -23.01 -42.88
N ARG A 26 -2.23 -23.04 -42.83
CA ARG A 26 -1.39 -21.85 -42.59
C ARG A 26 -1.65 -20.73 -43.62
N ARG A 27 -1.74 -21.07 -44.91
CA ARG A 27 -1.99 -20.07 -45.97
C ARG A 27 -3.36 -19.41 -45.82
N ILE A 28 -4.41 -20.20 -45.54
CA ILE A 28 -5.76 -19.67 -45.35
C ILE A 28 -5.85 -18.85 -44.05
N LEU A 29 -5.16 -19.25 -42.98
CA LEU A 29 -5.08 -18.46 -41.74
C LEU A 29 -4.42 -17.08 -41.95
N LEU A 30 -3.36 -16.98 -42.74
CA LEU A 30 -2.75 -15.69 -43.10
C LEU A 30 -3.75 -14.80 -43.87
N GLN A 31 -4.48 -15.37 -44.84
CA GLN A 31 -5.56 -14.65 -45.55
C GLN A 31 -6.71 -14.25 -44.62
N ALA A 32 -7.06 -15.07 -43.63
CA ALA A 32 -8.09 -14.76 -42.64
C ALA A 32 -7.66 -13.60 -41.72
N VAL A 33 -6.39 -13.55 -41.31
CA VAL A 33 -5.81 -12.43 -40.55
C VAL A 33 -5.89 -11.12 -41.35
N GLU A 34 -5.50 -11.14 -42.63
CA GLU A 34 -5.60 -9.96 -43.52
C GLU A 34 -7.05 -9.55 -43.77
N SER A 35 -7.94 -10.51 -44.06
CA SER A 35 -9.36 -10.26 -44.28
C SER A 35 -10.04 -9.65 -43.05
N ALA A 36 -9.76 -10.16 -41.85
CA ALA A 36 -10.26 -9.61 -40.60
C ALA A 36 -9.71 -8.20 -40.33
N ALA A 37 -8.40 -7.99 -40.53
CA ALA A 37 -7.76 -6.70 -40.33
C ALA A 37 -8.32 -5.61 -41.25
N ASN A 38 -8.54 -5.94 -42.54
CA ASN A 38 -9.12 -5.02 -43.53
C ASN A 38 -10.61 -4.76 -43.27
N SER A 39 -11.35 -5.76 -42.79
CA SER A 39 -12.80 -5.68 -42.59
C SER A 39 -13.24 -5.01 -41.29
N PHE A 40 -12.45 -5.18 -40.23
CA PHE A 40 -12.85 -4.81 -38.85
C PHE A 40 -11.79 -4.00 -38.10
N GLY A 41 -10.57 -3.91 -38.64
CA GLY A 41 -9.44 -3.21 -38.03
C GLY A 41 -8.40 -4.16 -37.41
N LEU A 42 -7.17 -3.68 -37.31
CA LEU A 42 -6.00 -4.43 -36.82
C LEU A 42 -6.14 -4.95 -35.37
N ASP A 43 -7.00 -4.31 -34.57
CA ASP A 43 -7.24 -4.64 -33.16
C ASP A 43 -8.55 -5.41 -32.91
N ASP A 44 -9.21 -5.92 -33.95
CA ASP A 44 -10.44 -6.73 -33.75
C ASP A 44 -10.11 -8.12 -33.19
N MET A 45 -10.97 -8.62 -32.30
CA MET A 45 -10.81 -9.93 -31.66
C MET A 45 -10.78 -11.11 -32.64
N ARG A 46 -11.31 -10.97 -33.86
CA ARG A 46 -11.19 -11.95 -34.95
C ARG A 46 -9.75 -12.06 -35.47
N VAL A 47 -9.01 -10.95 -35.53
CA VAL A 47 -7.59 -10.95 -35.87
C VAL A 47 -6.81 -11.75 -34.82
N ALA A 48 -7.07 -11.52 -33.53
CA ALA A 48 -6.46 -12.30 -32.45
C ALA A 48 -6.81 -13.79 -32.53
N ALA A 49 -8.07 -14.16 -32.79
CA ALA A 49 -8.49 -15.56 -32.89
C ALA A 49 -7.87 -16.30 -34.09
N ALA A 50 -7.70 -15.64 -35.23
CA ALA A 50 -7.01 -16.21 -36.38
C ALA A 50 -5.49 -16.35 -36.12
N LEU A 51 -4.87 -15.35 -35.48
CA LEU A 51 -3.48 -15.43 -35.04
C LEU A 51 -3.25 -16.56 -34.03
N GLU A 52 -4.12 -16.74 -33.03
CA GLU A 52 -4.04 -17.83 -32.04
C GLU A 52 -4.01 -19.22 -32.71
N GLN A 53 -4.79 -19.43 -33.79
CA GLN A 53 -4.72 -20.67 -34.57
C GLN A 53 -3.45 -20.76 -35.44
N LEU A 54 -2.95 -19.63 -35.94
CA LEU A 54 -1.68 -19.58 -36.68
C LEU A 54 -0.48 -19.97 -35.80
N VAL A 55 -0.50 -19.63 -34.50
CA VAL A 55 0.52 -20.09 -33.53
C VAL A 55 0.56 -21.61 -33.45
N GLU A 56 -0.60 -22.27 -33.39
CA GLU A 56 -0.71 -23.72 -33.27
C GLU A 56 -0.17 -24.43 -34.53
N VAL A 57 -0.63 -24.00 -35.70
CA VAL A 57 -0.24 -24.55 -37.00
C VAL A 57 1.21 -24.23 -37.34
N GLY A 58 1.69 -23.03 -36.99
CA GLY A 58 3.07 -22.59 -37.19
C GLY A 58 4.06 -23.48 -36.45
N ARG A 59 3.80 -23.78 -35.17
CA ARG A 59 4.62 -24.71 -34.36
C ARG A 59 4.65 -26.13 -34.94
N GLN A 60 3.51 -26.66 -35.37
CA GLN A 60 3.44 -27.98 -36.00
C GLN A 60 4.28 -28.09 -37.29
N LEU A 61 4.46 -26.98 -37.99
CA LEU A 61 5.28 -26.86 -39.20
C LEU A 61 6.73 -26.39 -38.94
N GLY A 62 7.10 -26.11 -37.69
CA GLY A 62 8.43 -25.60 -37.31
C GLY A 62 8.66 -24.10 -37.55
N TYR A 63 7.63 -23.32 -37.87
CA TYR A 63 7.70 -21.86 -38.05
C TYR A 63 7.67 -21.11 -36.70
N GLU A 64 8.60 -21.42 -35.80
CA GLU A 64 8.59 -20.88 -34.42
C GLU A 64 8.63 -19.35 -34.33
N LEU A 65 9.39 -18.67 -35.20
CA LEU A 65 9.45 -17.19 -35.20
C LEU A 65 8.11 -16.55 -35.61
N GLU A 66 7.39 -17.15 -36.56
CA GLU A 66 6.05 -16.70 -36.94
C GLU A 66 5.04 -16.98 -35.83
N ALA A 67 5.12 -18.17 -35.22
CA ALA A 67 4.28 -18.51 -34.07
C ALA A 67 4.56 -17.58 -32.87
N GLN A 68 5.77 -17.05 -32.71
CA GLN A 68 6.09 -16.06 -31.69
C GLN A 68 5.50 -14.67 -32.01
N ASP A 69 5.69 -14.12 -33.22
CA ASP A 69 5.09 -12.83 -33.62
C ASP A 69 3.55 -12.88 -33.57
N ALA A 70 2.95 -13.95 -34.09
CA ALA A 70 1.51 -14.14 -34.09
C ALA A 70 0.96 -14.17 -32.65
N MET A 71 1.65 -14.85 -31.72
CA MET A 71 1.27 -14.88 -30.31
C MET A 71 1.38 -13.50 -29.65
N GLU A 72 2.50 -12.79 -29.86
CA GLU A 72 2.73 -11.46 -29.29
C GLU A 72 1.65 -10.45 -29.77
N ARG A 73 1.31 -10.51 -31.06
CA ARG A 73 0.24 -9.70 -31.66
C ARG A 73 -1.15 -10.08 -31.12
N ALA A 74 -1.48 -11.37 -31.04
CA ALA A 74 -2.75 -11.83 -30.48
C ALA A 74 -2.93 -11.39 -29.02
N VAL A 75 -1.89 -11.54 -28.19
CA VAL A 75 -1.92 -11.13 -26.78
C VAL A 75 -2.08 -9.61 -26.64
N ARG A 76 -1.37 -8.79 -27.43
CA ARG A 76 -1.58 -7.33 -27.42
C ARG A 76 -3.02 -6.93 -27.75
N ILE A 77 -3.62 -7.55 -28.78
CA ILE A 77 -5.02 -7.29 -29.15
C ILE A 77 -5.96 -7.68 -28.01
N ARG A 78 -5.76 -8.86 -27.39
CA ARG A 78 -6.56 -9.35 -26.26
C ARG A 78 -6.48 -8.42 -25.05
N LEU A 79 -5.30 -7.91 -24.70
CA LEU A 79 -5.12 -6.94 -23.61
C LEU A 79 -5.81 -5.61 -23.91
N LYS A 80 -5.79 -5.16 -25.17
CA LYS A 80 -6.47 -3.94 -25.62
C LYS A 80 -8.00 -4.06 -25.56
N ASP A 81 -8.58 -5.19 -25.98
CA ASP A 81 -10.02 -5.48 -25.83
C ASP A 81 -10.44 -5.46 -24.35
N LEU A 82 -9.74 -6.20 -23.49
CA LEU A 82 -10.03 -6.26 -22.06
C LEU A 82 -9.95 -4.88 -21.41
N ALA A 83 -8.92 -4.09 -21.74
CA ALA A 83 -8.78 -2.73 -21.24
C ALA A 83 -9.91 -1.80 -21.73
N GLY A 84 -10.29 -1.89 -23.00
CA GLY A 84 -11.38 -1.11 -23.60
C GLY A 84 -12.75 -1.45 -23.01
N ARG A 85 -13.06 -2.74 -22.83
CA ARG A 85 -14.28 -3.21 -22.18
C ARG A 85 -14.31 -2.84 -20.70
N GLY A 86 -13.20 -3.03 -19.97
CA GLY A 86 -13.05 -2.59 -18.58
C GLY A 86 -13.31 -1.09 -18.43
N LEU A 87 -12.81 -0.26 -19.38
CA LEU A 87 -13.06 1.18 -19.38
C LEU A 87 -14.54 1.52 -19.63
N LYS A 88 -15.21 0.79 -20.54
CA LYS A 88 -16.65 0.93 -20.79
C LYS A 88 -17.47 0.61 -19.54
N TYR A 89 -17.20 -0.51 -18.86
CA TYR A 89 -17.84 -0.88 -17.60
C TYR A 89 -17.57 0.14 -16.48
N ARG A 90 -16.33 0.62 -16.35
CA ARG A 90 -15.95 1.67 -15.39
C ARG A 90 -16.70 2.99 -15.63
N LYS A 91 -16.95 3.39 -16.89
CA LYS A 91 -17.75 4.58 -17.23
C LYS A 91 -19.21 4.45 -16.78
N VAL A 92 -19.81 3.27 -16.91
CA VAL A 92 -21.18 2.99 -16.42
C VAL A 92 -21.23 2.55 -14.94
N LYS A 93 -20.16 2.79 -14.18
CA LYS A 93 -20.02 2.48 -12.73
C LYS A 93 -20.16 1.00 -12.36
N LYS A 94 -20.06 0.09 -13.34
CA LYS A 94 -20.02 -1.38 -13.18
C LYS A 94 -18.60 -1.82 -12.81
N TYR A 95 -18.19 -1.49 -11.59
CA TYR A 95 -16.79 -1.62 -11.17
C TYR A 95 -16.35 -3.08 -10.94
N SER A 96 -17.25 -3.96 -10.51
CA SER A 96 -16.95 -5.38 -10.30
C SER A 96 -16.68 -6.10 -11.63
N GLU A 97 -17.52 -5.85 -12.64
CA GLU A 97 -17.31 -6.39 -14.00
C GLU A 97 -16.05 -5.81 -14.66
N ALA A 98 -15.76 -4.53 -14.41
CA ALA A 98 -14.51 -3.90 -14.88
C ALA A 98 -13.27 -4.50 -14.19
N GLU A 99 -13.32 -4.74 -12.87
CA GLU A 99 -12.23 -5.35 -12.11
C GLU A 99 -11.88 -6.74 -12.63
N GLN A 100 -12.87 -7.60 -12.92
CA GLN A 100 -12.60 -8.93 -13.46
C GLN A 100 -11.81 -8.86 -14.77
N LEU A 101 -12.25 -8.03 -15.72
CA LEU A 101 -11.55 -7.85 -17.00
C LEU A 101 -10.12 -7.32 -16.84
N TYR A 102 -9.88 -6.43 -15.87
CA TYR A 102 -8.53 -5.94 -15.59
C TYR A 102 -7.66 -6.97 -14.85
N ARG A 103 -8.24 -7.83 -13.99
CA ARG A 103 -7.52 -8.97 -13.39
C ARG A 103 -7.17 -10.02 -14.46
N ASP A 104 -8.10 -10.34 -15.36
CA ASP A 104 -7.85 -11.24 -16.50
C ASP A 104 -6.71 -10.69 -17.38
N ALA A 105 -6.70 -9.39 -17.66
CA ALA A 105 -5.63 -8.73 -18.40
C ALA A 105 -4.27 -8.81 -17.68
N VAL A 106 -4.23 -8.61 -16.36
CA VAL A 106 -3.01 -8.79 -15.56
C VAL A 106 -2.51 -10.23 -15.62
N VAL A 107 -3.38 -11.23 -15.47
CA VAL A 107 -3.00 -12.66 -15.55
C VAL A 107 -2.44 -13.02 -16.92
N ILE A 108 -3.05 -12.53 -18.00
CA ILE A 108 -2.56 -12.76 -19.37
C ILE A 108 -1.20 -12.10 -19.59
N ALA A 109 -1.04 -10.84 -19.17
CA ALA A 109 0.20 -10.09 -19.35
C ALA A 109 1.37 -10.67 -18.51
N GLU A 110 1.13 -10.99 -17.23
CA GLU A 110 2.12 -11.65 -16.37
C GLU A 110 2.53 -13.02 -16.93
N LYS A 111 1.58 -13.81 -17.43
CA LYS A 111 1.86 -15.15 -18.00
C LYS A 111 2.69 -15.08 -19.28
N HIS A 112 2.50 -14.06 -20.12
CA HIS A 112 3.16 -13.99 -21.43
C HIS A 112 4.46 -13.18 -21.40
N TYR A 113 4.48 -12.04 -20.70
CA TYR A 113 5.61 -11.11 -20.67
C TYR A 113 6.36 -11.05 -19.32
N GLY A 114 5.82 -11.68 -18.27
CA GLY A 114 6.31 -11.53 -16.91
C GLY A 114 5.88 -10.22 -16.25
N CYS A 115 6.40 -9.98 -15.04
CA CYS A 115 6.04 -8.80 -14.24
C CYS A 115 6.70 -7.49 -14.73
N ASN A 116 7.90 -7.56 -15.31
CA ASN A 116 8.71 -6.40 -15.71
C ASN A 116 8.57 -6.15 -17.22
N ASN A 117 7.37 -5.76 -17.66
CA ASN A 117 7.05 -5.48 -19.05
C ASN A 117 6.05 -4.30 -19.15
N ARG A 118 6.06 -3.58 -20.28
CA ARG A 118 5.23 -2.40 -20.54
C ARG A 118 3.73 -2.72 -20.52
N GLU A 119 3.31 -3.74 -21.25
CA GLU A 119 1.91 -4.20 -21.32
C GLU A 119 1.41 -4.64 -19.94
N THR A 120 2.24 -5.37 -19.16
CA THR A 120 1.91 -5.74 -17.77
C THR A 120 1.79 -4.51 -16.86
N ALA A 121 2.68 -3.53 -16.99
CA ALA A 121 2.63 -2.28 -16.21
C ALA A 121 1.37 -1.43 -16.51
N VAL A 122 0.93 -1.42 -17.78
CA VAL A 122 -0.36 -0.81 -18.19
C VAL A 122 -1.55 -1.57 -17.60
N ALA A 123 -1.51 -2.91 -17.59
CA ALA A 123 -2.56 -3.73 -16.98
C ALA A 123 -2.68 -3.47 -15.46
N TYR A 124 -1.56 -3.41 -14.73
CA TYR A 124 -1.54 -3.02 -13.32
C TYR A 124 -2.12 -1.62 -13.09
N THR A 125 -1.74 -0.63 -13.91
CA THR A 125 -2.24 0.76 -13.79
C THR A 125 -3.75 0.83 -13.96
N ASN A 126 -4.30 0.11 -14.94
CA ASN A 126 -5.73 0.04 -15.19
C ASN A 126 -6.49 -0.65 -14.05
N LEU A 127 -5.95 -1.75 -13.51
CA LEU A 127 -6.53 -2.44 -12.35
C LEU A 127 -6.51 -1.53 -11.11
N ALA A 128 -5.39 -0.87 -10.81
CA ALA A 128 -5.27 0.07 -9.70
C ALA A 128 -6.29 1.21 -9.79
N ALA A 129 -6.47 1.79 -10.98
CA ALA A 129 -7.48 2.83 -11.22
C ALA A 129 -8.93 2.35 -11.01
N CYS A 130 -9.20 1.05 -11.21
CA CYS A 130 -10.50 0.44 -10.93
C CYS A 130 -10.69 0.14 -9.42
N LEU A 131 -9.70 -0.47 -8.77
CA LEU A 131 -9.69 -0.76 -7.33
C LEU A 131 -9.85 0.52 -6.51
N ARG A 132 -9.16 1.60 -6.90
CA ARG A 132 -9.30 2.95 -6.34
C ARG A 132 -10.74 3.48 -6.41
N ARG A 133 -11.48 3.19 -7.48
CA ARG A 133 -12.90 3.60 -7.63
C ARG A 133 -13.86 2.79 -6.74
N GLN A 134 -13.42 1.63 -6.24
CA GLN A 134 -14.13 0.82 -5.25
C GLN A 134 -13.64 1.04 -3.81
N SER A 135 -12.74 2.01 -3.58
CA SER A 135 -12.08 2.24 -2.29
C SER A 135 -11.24 1.06 -1.77
N LYS A 136 -10.86 0.10 -2.64
CA LYS A 136 -9.91 -0.99 -2.34
C LYS A 136 -8.47 -0.46 -2.37
N LEU A 137 -8.18 0.52 -1.50
CA LEU A 137 -6.94 1.31 -1.56
C LEU A 137 -5.64 0.50 -1.32
N PRO A 138 -5.57 -0.47 -0.39
CA PRO A 138 -4.34 -1.25 -0.20
C PRO A 138 -3.94 -2.06 -1.44
N GLU A 139 -4.91 -2.70 -2.11
CA GLU A 139 -4.66 -3.38 -3.39
C GLU A 139 -4.28 -2.39 -4.50
N ALA A 140 -4.94 -1.21 -4.55
CA ALA A 140 -4.59 -0.17 -5.51
C ALA A 140 -3.14 0.32 -5.35
N VAL A 141 -2.66 0.53 -4.11
CA VAL A 141 -1.25 0.87 -3.82
C VAL A 141 -0.31 -0.24 -4.30
N ASN A 142 -0.66 -1.51 -4.04
CA ASN A 142 0.15 -2.65 -4.49
C ASN A 142 0.34 -2.61 -6.02
N TYR A 143 -0.75 -2.52 -6.79
CA TYR A 143 -0.67 -2.47 -8.26
C TYR A 143 -0.03 -1.18 -8.79
N CYS A 144 -0.18 -0.03 -8.11
CA CYS A 144 0.55 1.20 -8.43
C CYS A 144 2.08 1.04 -8.24
N ASN A 145 2.51 0.43 -7.14
CA ASN A 145 3.92 0.14 -6.88
C ASN A 145 4.48 -0.86 -7.91
N ARG A 146 3.71 -1.90 -8.25
CA ARG A 146 4.09 -2.86 -9.31
C ARG A 146 4.22 -2.17 -10.66
N ALA A 147 3.25 -1.35 -11.08
CA ALA A 147 3.30 -0.60 -12.33
C ALA A 147 4.54 0.30 -12.43
N THR A 148 4.78 1.12 -11.40
CA THR A 148 5.91 2.06 -11.39
C THR A 148 7.25 1.34 -11.35
N ALA A 149 7.39 0.27 -10.55
CA ALA A 149 8.58 -0.58 -10.54
C ALA A 149 8.82 -1.27 -11.90
N SER A 150 7.77 -1.76 -12.58
CA SER A 150 7.90 -2.35 -13.93
C SER A 150 8.42 -1.35 -14.95
N PHE A 151 7.93 -0.09 -14.95
CA PHE A 151 8.44 0.95 -15.84
C PHE A 151 9.91 1.33 -15.55
N SER A 152 10.30 1.37 -14.27
CA SER A 152 11.71 1.57 -13.88
C SER A 152 12.59 0.39 -14.32
N ALA A 153 12.14 -0.85 -14.14
CA ALA A 153 12.91 -2.05 -14.48
C ALA A 153 13.20 -2.21 -15.99
N ILE A 154 12.34 -1.67 -16.85
CA ILE A 154 12.52 -1.67 -18.32
C ILE A 154 13.09 -0.35 -18.86
N ASN A 155 13.56 0.56 -18.00
CA ASN A 155 14.06 1.89 -18.35
C ASN A 155 13.09 2.74 -19.21
N ALA A 156 11.77 2.64 -18.94
CA ALA A 156 10.72 3.35 -19.65
C ALA A 156 10.00 4.39 -18.77
N GLU A 157 10.72 4.99 -17.82
CA GLU A 157 10.17 5.98 -16.88
C GLU A 157 9.65 7.25 -17.58
N ASP A 158 10.24 7.63 -18.71
CA ASP A 158 9.83 8.77 -19.54
C ASP A 158 8.76 8.41 -20.59
N SER A 159 8.12 7.24 -20.49
CA SER A 159 7.03 6.85 -21.39
C SER A 159 5.69 7.50 -21.00
N ARG A 160 4.80 7.64 -21.99
CA ARG A 160 3.45 8.18 -21.79
C ARG A 160 2.67 7.34 -20.77
N GLU A 161 2.86 6.03 -20.84
CA GLU A 161 2.24 5.04 -19.98
C GLU A 161 2.76 5.15 -18.53
N ALA A 162 4.06 5.37 -18.35
CA ALA A 162 4.64 5.64 -17.03
C ALA A 162 4.09 6.94 -16.42
N ALA A 163 3.90 8.00 -17.20
CA ALA A 163 3.27 9.22 -16.71
C ALA A 163 1.85 8.99 -16.18
N PHE A 164 1.04 8.17 -16.87
CA PHE A 164 -0.28 7.77 -16.37
C PHE A 164 -0.19 6.92 -15.09
N ALA A 165 0.78 6.00 -15.00
CA ALA A 165 1.03 5.21 -13.80
C ALA A 165 1.41 6.09 -12.60
N TYR A 166 2.29 7.09 -12.78
CA TYR A 166 2.60 8.08 -11.74
C TYR A 166 1.37 8.91 -11.36
N SER A 167 0.54 9.34 -12.32
CA SER A 167 -0.68 10.13 -12.05
C SER A 167 -1.77 9.35 -11.30
N GLU A 168 -1.99 8.06 -11.60
CA GLU A 168 -2.93 7.26 -10.80
C GLU A 168 -2.35 6.90 -9.44
N SER A 169 -1.04 6.61 -9.33
CA SER A 169 -0.38 6.40 -8.04
C SER A 169 -0.48 7.63 -7.15
N GLY A 170 -0.18 8.82 -7.67
CA GLY A 170 -0.34 10.09 -6.94
C GLY A 170 -1.78 10.34 -6.48
N PHE A 171 -2.78 9.92 -7.26
CA PHE A 171 -4.19 10.00 -6.83
C PHE A 171 -4.49 9.03 -5.67
N VAL A 172 -3.98 7.79 -5.71
CA VAL A 172 -4.13 6.83 -4.58
C VAL A 172 -3.49 7.41 -3.32
N HIS A 173 -2.26 7.91 -3.40
CA HIS A 173 -1.57 8.53 -2.27
C HIS A 173 -2.29 9.79 -1.75
N ARG A 174 -2.89 10.62 -2.62
CA ARG A 174 -3.69 11.77 -2.18
C ARG A 174 -4.95 11.34 -1.41
N ILE A 175 -5.66 10.28 -1.84
CA ILE A 175 -6.80 9.73 -1.06
C ILE A 175 -6.34 9.22 0.31
N LEU A 176 -5.15 8.63 0.39
CA LEU A 176 -4.52 8.17 1.63
C LEU A 176 -3.91 9.31 2.47
N ASN A 177 -4.10 10.58 2.10
CA ASN A 177 -3.52 11.76 2.74
C ASN A 177 -1.97 11.75 2.81
N GLN A 178 -1.32 10.99 1.93
CA GLN A 178 0.13 10.93 1.77
C GLN A 178 0.56 12.01 0.77
N LEU A 179 0.37 13.27 1.19
CA LEU A 179 0.45 14.45 0.31
C LEU A 179 1.86 14.65 -0.30
N PRO A 180 2.99 14.46 0.41
CA PRO A 180 4.33 14.57 -0.19
C PRO A 180 4.61 13.49 -1.25
N GLU A 181 4.18 12.26 -1.00
CA GLU A 181 4.31 11.14 -1.95
C GLU A 181 3.45 11.39 -3.20
N ALA A 182 2.22 11.88 -3.03
CA ALA A 182 1.35 12.32 -4.12
C ALA A 182 1.97 13.47 -4.93
N GLU A 183 2.61 14.44 -4.27
CA GLU A 183 3.29 15.57 -4.90
C GLU A 183 4.40 15.11 -5.83
N ARG A 184 5.31 14.28 -5.31
CA ARG A 184 6.42 13.72 -6.08
C ARG A 184 5.94 12.99 -7.33
N LEU A 185 4.86 12.21 -7.20
CA LEU A 185 4.30 11.43 -8.30
C LEU A 185 3.60 12.29 -9.36
N PHE A 186 2.81 13.29 -8.95
CA PHE A 186 2.19 14.20 -9.91
C PHE A 186 3.21 15.13 -10.59
N VAL A 187 4.22 15.63 -9.88
CA VAL A 187 5.32 16.41 -10.47
C VAL A 187 6.10 15.56 -11.47
N ARG A 188 6.41 14.29 -11.14
CA ARG A 188 7.06 13.36 -12.08
C ARG A 188 6.20 13.11 -13.32
N SER A 189 4.89 12.87 -13.15
CA SER A 189 3.93 12.74 -14.25
C SER A 189 3.91 13.98 -15.15
N LEU A 190 3.89 15.18 -14.57
CA LEU A 190 3.86 16.45 -15.30
C LEU A 190 5.15 16.67 -16.10
N GLY A 191 6.33 16.36 -15.52
CA GLY A 191 7.62 16.46 -16.21
C GLY A 191 7.68 15.55 -17.45
N VAL A 192 7.33 14.27 -17.29
CA VAL A 192 7.28 13.31 -18.40
C VAL A 192 6.30 13.78 -19.49
N LEU A 193 5.11 14.25 -19.12
CA LEU A 193 4.13 14.75 -20.10
C LEU A 193 4.59 16.02 -20.83
N ARG A 194 5.30 16.94 -20.18
CA ARG A 194 5.88 18.13 -20.81
C ARG A 194 7.04 17.78 -21.76
N ASN A 195 7.78 16.70 -21.50
CA ASN A 195 8.79 16.20 -22.42
C ASN A 195 8.18 15.53 -23.67
N ILE A 196 7.06 14.81 -23.51
CA ILE A 196 6.36 14.13 -24.61
C ILE A 196 5.54 15.10 -25.47
N PHE A 197 4.90 16.09 -24.84
CA PHE A 197 4.08 17.09 -25.51
C PHE A 197 4.78 18.46 -25.42
N PRO A 198 5.46 18.93 -26.49
CA PRO A 198 6.19 20.20 -26.49
C PRO A 198 5.28 21.45 -26.50
N GLY A 199 4.01 21.29 -26.15
CA GLY A 199 2.99 22.32 -26.07
C GLY A 199 1.76 21.78 -25.34
N ASP A 200 0.75 22.63 -25.18
CA ASP A 200 -0.40 22.31 -24.34
C ASP A 200 -1.22 21.10 -24.83
N HIS A 201 -1.52 20.19 -23.91
CA HIS A 201 -2.19 18.93 -24.20
C HIS A 201 -3.14 18.55 -23.04
N PRO A 202 -4.34 17.97 -23.28
CA PRO A 202 -5.30 17.65 -22.22
C PRO A 202 -4.75 16.78 -21.07
N SER A 203 -3.76 15.90 -21.33
CA SER A 203 -3.12 15.11 -20.25
C SER A 203 -2.23 15.95 -19.32
N ILE A 204 -1.65 17.05 -19.81
CA ILE A 204 -0.94 18.03 -18.97
C ILE A 204 -1.95 18.71 -18.04
N ALA A 205 -3.08 19.18 -18.59
CA ALA A 205 -4.16 19.77 -17.79
C ALA A 205 -4.71 18.81 -16.72
N ASP A 206 -4.93 17.54 -17.07
CA ASP A 206 -5.34 16.50 -16.12
C ASP A 206 -4.38 16.33 -14.94
N THR A 207 -3.08 16.60 -15.13
CA THR A 207 -2.06 16.49 -14.08
C THR A 207 -1.92 17.80 -13.29
N LEU A 208 -1.99 18.95 -13.95
CA LEU A 208 -2.04 20.27 -13.31
C LEU A 208 -3.25 20.40 -12.37
N ASP A 209 -4.43 19.95 -12.80
CA ASP A 209 -5.67 19.98 -12.01
C ASP A 209 -5.60 19.04 -10.79
N ARG A 210 -4.88 17.91 -10.92
CA ARG A 210 -4.58 17.00 -9.80
C ARG A 210 -3.58 17.62 -8.81
N LEU A 211 -2.58 18.35 -9.30
CA LEU A 211 -1.67 19.15 -8.46
C LEU A 211 -2.41 20.30 -7.76
N ALA A 212 -3.30 21.00 -8.45
CA ALA A 212 -4.14 22.04 -7.86
C ALA A 212 -4.96 21.51 -6.68
N MET A 213 -5.61 20.37 -6.86
CA MET A 213 -6.33 19.68 -5.78
C MET A 213 -5.40 19.24 -4.65
N LEU A 214 -4.19 18.78 -4.94
CA LEU A 214 -3.21 18.46 -3.90
C LEU A 214 -2.76 19.71 -3.12
N ARG A 215 -2.52 20.84 -3.80
CA ARG A 215 -2.16 22.12 -3.17
C ARG A 215 -3.26 22.64 -2.26
N ARG A 216 -4.51 22.56 -2.73
CA ARG A 216 -5.71 22.83 -1.92
C ARG A 216 -5.77 21.95 -0.67
N ASP A 217 -5.54 20.64 -0.82
CA ASP A 217 -5.52 19.71 0.32
C ASP A 217 -4.35 19.97 1.29
N GLN A 218 -3.30 20.68 0.84
CA GLN A 218 -2.18 21.18 1.64
C GLN A 218 -2.38 22.60 2.21
N GLY A 219 -3.53 23.25 1.97
CA GLY A 219 -3.79 24.65 2.36
C GLY A 219 -3.05 25.71 1.53
N ARG A 220 -2.39 25.32 0.43
CA ARG A 220 -1.61 26.21 -0.45
C ARG A 220 -2.50 26.78 -1.55
N PHE A 221 -3.47 27.60 -1.16
CA PHE A 221 -4.56 28.02 -2.06
C PHE A 221 -4.09 28.87 -3.26
N GLU A 222 -3.13 29.79 -3.08
CA GLU A 222 -2.56 30.57 -4.18
C GLU A 222 -1.94 29.68 -5.27
N GLU A 223 -1.09 28.72 -4.87
CA GLU A 223 -0.52 27.71 -5.80
C GLU A 223 -1.61 26.85 -6.45
N ALA A 224 -2.63 26.47 -5.70
CA ALA A 224 -3.75 25.69 -6.21
C ALA A 224 -4.54 26.44 -7.29
N GLU A 225 -4.82 27.72 -7.04
CA GLU A 225 -5.61 28.57 -7.93
C GLU A 225 -4.89 28.80 -9.26
N GLU A 226 -3.58 29.03 -9.23
CA GLU A 226 -2.74 29.21 -10.41
C GLU A 226 -2.65 27.92 -11.25
N LEU A 227 -2.38 26.77 -10.62
CA LEU A 227 -2.36 25.47 -11.32
C LEU A 227 -3.72 25.12 -11.94
N CYS A 228 -4.82 25.44 -11.24
CA CYS A 228 -6.17 25.22 -11.74
C CYS A 228 -6.50 26.15 -12.92
N ARG A 229 -6.06 27.42 -12.90
CA ARG A 229 -6.16 28.34 -14.04
C ARG A 229 -5.42 27.80 -15.26
N GLN A 230 -4.19 27.31 -15.10
CA GLN A 230 -3.41 26.72 -16.19
C GLN A 230 -4.14 25.49 -16.78
N ALA A 231 -4.66 24.60 -15.94
CA ALA A 231 -5.44 23.46 -16.40
C ALA A 231 -6.73 23.87 -17.16
N LEU A 232 -7.44 24.88 -16.65
CA LEU A 232 -8.65 25.43 -17.25
C LEU A 232 -8.37 26.11 -18.61
N ALA A 233 -7.27 26.86 -18.74
CA ALA A 233 -6.86 27.49 -19.99
C ALA A 233 -6.60 26.43 -21.08
N ILE A 234 -5.79 25.42 -20.76
CA ILE A 234 -5.48 24.31 -21.68
C ILE A 234 -6.76 23.56 -22.09
N ARG A 235 -7.66 23.26 -21.15
CA ARG A 235 -8.92 22.55 -21.45
C ARG A 235 -9.87 23.42 -22.27
N THR A 236 -9.98 24.71 -21.98
CA THR A 236 -10.78 25.66 -22.78
C THR A 236 -10.28 25.73 -24.22
N GLU A 237 -8.96 25.82 -24.43
CA GLU A 237 -8.38 25.89 -25.77
C GLU A 237 -8.49 24.57 -26.55
N LYS A 238 -8.15 23.43 -25.91
CA LYS A 238 -8.06 22.13 -26.61
C LYS A 238 -9.37 21.33 -26.66
N LEU A 239 -10.33 21.61 -25.78
CA LEU A 239 -11.60 20.87 -25.65
C LEU A 239 -12.84 21.77 -25.76
N GLY A 240 -12.69 23.08 -25.59
CA GLY A 240 -13.80 24.05 -25.57
C GLY A 240 -14.38 24.29 -24.16
N PRO A 241 -15.09 25.42 -23.95
CA PRO A 241 -15.64 25.83 -22.64
C PRO A 241 -16.75 24.90 -22.12
N GLU A 242 -17.50 24.27 -23.03
CA GLU A 242 -18.63 23.39 -22.68
C GLU A 242 -18.25 21.91 -22.49
N HIS A 243 -16.96 21.57 -22.61
CA HIS A 243 -16.53 20.20 -22.38
C HIS A 243 -16.57 19.84 -20.88
N PRO A 244 -17.02 18.64 -20.48
CA PRO A 244 -17.18 18.28 -19.07
C PRO A 244 -15.92 18.39 -18.21
N LEU A 245 -14.73 18.18 -18.78
CA LEU A 245 -13.47 18.40 -18.06
C LEU A 245 -13.15 19.89 -17.86
N THR A 246 -13.59 20.77 -18.76
CA THR A 246 -13.44 22.22 -18.62
C THR A 246 -14.32 22.71 -17.49
N LYS A 247 -15.61 22.34 -17.49
CA LYS A 247 -16.55 22.61 -16.37
C LYS A 247 -16.04 22.09 -15.02
N ALA A 248 -15.50 20.87 -14.97
CA ALA A 248 -14.88 20.34 -13.75
C ALA A 248 -13.67 21.16 -13.25
N SER A 249 -12.96 21.86 -14.15
CA SER A 249 -11.88 22.80 -13.79
C SER A 249 -12.44 24.10 -13.22
N GLU A 250 -13.53 24.61 -13.79
CA GLU A 250 -14.25 25.79 -13.28
C GLU A 250 -14.79 25.52 -11.86
N GLU A 251 -15.42 24.36 -11.64
CA GLU A 251 -15.89 23.88 -10.34
C GLU A 251 -14.73 23.74 -9.32
N ASN A 252 -13.59 23.19 -9.74
CA ASN A 252 -12.38 23.11 -8.91
C ASN A 252 -11.86 24.49 -8.52
N LEU A 253 -11.84 25.45 -9.47
CA LEU A 253 -11.35 26.81 -9.26
C LEU A 253 -12.26 27.60 -8.29
N VAL A 254 -13.58 27.45 -8.41
CA VAL A 254 -14.55 28.03 -7.45
C VAL A 254 -14.29 27.47 -6.05
N ARG A 255 -14.21 26.14 -5.93
CA ARG A 255 -13.97 25.48 -4.64
C ARG A 255 -12.64 25.89 -3.99
N ILE A 256 -11.55 26.02 -4.76
CA ILE A 256 -10.26 26.52 -4.24
C ILE A 256 -10.44 27.90 -3.60
N LYS A 257 -11.17 28.80 -4.25
CA LYS A 257 -11.40 30.17 -3.77
C LYS A 257 -12.31 30.21 -2.54
N GLU A 258 -13.35 29.38 -2.50
CA GLU A 258 -14.22 29.25 -1.32
C GLU A 258 -13.43 28.76 -0.11
N ASP A 259 -12.58 27.74 -0.29
CA ASP A 259 -11.73 27.23 0.79
C ASP A 259 -10.63 28.24 1.20
N ALA A 260 -10.10 29.04 0.26
CA ALA A 260 -9.15 30.12 0.56
C ALA A 260 -9.77 31.20 1.46
N LEU A 261 -10.96 31.67 1.09
CA LEU A 261 -11.73 32.66 1.86
C LEU A 261 -12.14 32.13 3.24
N ALA A 262 -12.33 30.82 3.38
CA ALA A 262 -12.57 30.17 4.68
C ALA A 262 -11.28 30.02 5.51
N GLY A 263 -10.12 29.84 4.86
CA GLY A 263 -8.81 29.68 5.51
C GLY A 263 -8.21 30.98 6.05
N ASP A 264 -8.42 32.10 5.35
CA ASP A 264 -7.94 33.44 5.76
C ASP A 264 -8.55 33.94 7.08
N GLY A 265 -9.61 33.31 7.58
CA GLY A 265 -10.26 33.68 8.84
C GLY A 265 -9.53 33.27 10.12
N ASP A 266 -8.58 32.31 10.06
CA ASP A 266 -8.10 31.60 11.27
C ASP A 266 -6.60 31.22 11.27
N LEU A 267 -5.80 31.60 10.25
CA LEU A 267 -4.45 31.05 10.03
C LEU A 267 -3.31 32.09 9.82
N ALA A 268 -3.10 32.95 10.83
CA ALA A 268 -1.80 33.60 11.00
C ALA A 268 -0.81 32.65 11.71
N PHE A 269 -0.19 31.71 10.98
CA PHE A 269 0.86 30.83 11.51
C PHE A 269 2.07 30.66 10.56
N ASP A 270 3.23 31.11 11.04
CA ASP A 270 4.61 30.87 10.59
C ASP A 270 4.94 30.76 9.09
N LYS A 271 5.31 31.91 8.51
CA LYS A 271 6.15 31.98 7.28
C LYS A 271 7.66 31.79 7.54
N GLU A 272 8.11 31.54 8.78
CA GLU A 272 9.55 31.52 9.12
C GLU A 272 10.20 30.12 9.20
N ALA A 273 9.43 29.03 9.16
CA ALA A 273 9.97 27.66 9.34
C ALA A 273 10.79 27.11 8.15
N THR A 274 10.83 27.79 7.00
CA THR A 274 11.41 27.28 5.74
C THR A 274 12.87 27.68 5.50
N LYS A 275 13.64 28.05 6.53
CA LYS A 275 15.04 28.51 6.39
C LYS A 275 16.10 27.72 7.16
N ALA A 276 15.77 26.54 7.69
CA ALA A 276 16.71 25.70 8.45
C ALA A 276 16.62 24.21 8.12
N THR A 277 17.09 23.82 6.92
CA THR A 277 17.51 22.44 6.63
C THR A 277 18.85 22.47 5.90
N GLY A 278 19.93 22.49 6.67
CA GLY A 278 21.28 22.16 6.18
C GLY A 278 21.50 20.65 6.19
N ASP A 279 22.48 20.20 5.40
CA ASP A 279 22.72 18.82 5.01
C ASP A 279 22.90 17.81 6.16
N GLY A 280 22.47 16.57 5.92
CA GLY A 280 22.60 15.45 6.87
C GLY A 280 21.99 14.15 6.34
N GLU A 281 22.62 13.51 5.36
CA GLU A 281 22.24 12.16 4.93
C GLU A 281 22.55 11.12 6.03
N ILE A 282 21.65 10.16 6.25
CA ILE A 282 21.94 8.94 7.03
C ILE A 282 21.61 7.72 6.16
N ASN A 283 22.62 6.89 5.94
CA ASN A 283 22.51 5.63 5.20
C ASN A 283 21.83 4.55 6.03
N ALA A 284 20.67 4.05 5.59
CA ALA A 284 20.02 2.88 6.18
C ALA A 284 20.33 1.62 5.37
N LYS A 285 21.11 0.70 5.94
CA LYS A 285 21.45 -0.59 5.32
C LYS A 285 20.61 -1.71 5.94
N VAL A 286 19.80 -2.38 5.11
CA VAL A 286 18.99 -3.53 5.54
C VAL A 286 19.90 -4.73 5.80
N VAL A 287 19.82 -5.33 7.00
CA VAL A 287 20.46 -6.60 7.32
C VAL A 287 19.36 -7.60 7.69
N GLN A 288 19.36 -8.73 6.98
CA GLN A 288 18.40 -9.81 7.18
C GLN A 288 19.01 -10.84 8.13
N VAL A 289 18.41 -11.02 9.32
CA VAL A 289 18.81 -12.05 10.28
C VAL A 289 17.59 -12.90 10.60
N GLY A 290 17.73 -14.22 10.48
CA GLY A 290 16.73 -15.18 10.93
C GLY A 290 17.38 -16.21 11.86
N SER A 291 16.70 -16.53 12.95
CA SER A 291 16.88 -17.74 13.76
C SER A 291 15.62 -18.01 14.57
N ALA A 292 15.49 -19.20 15.17
CA ALA A 292 14.20 -19.77 15.53
C ALA A 292 14.05 -20.14 17.03
N ALA A 293 12.79 -20.40 17.40
CA ALA A 293 12.29 -21.09 18.60
C ALA A 293 12.24 -20.23 19.90
N SER A 294 11.27 -20.42 20.82
CA SER A 294 10.50 -21.66 21.11
C SER A 294 9.24 -21.50 21.98
N ARG A 295 8.17 -22.28 21.67
CA ARG A 295 7.20 -22.96 22.58
C ARG A 295 6.28 -22.09 23.49
N GLU A 296 5.07 -22.51 23.90
CA GLU A 296 4.42 -23.84 23.88
C GLU A 296 2.87 -23.82 23.87
N SER A 297 2.27 -25.02 23.79
CA SER A 297 0.85 -25.39 23.63
C SER A 297 0.31 -25.34 22.18
N HIS A 298 -0.55 -26.26 21.72
CA HIS A 298 -0.86 -27.65 22.13
C HIS A 298 -1.34 -28.45 20.88
N GLY A 299 -1.30 -29.79 20.92
CA GLY A 299 -1.90 -30.65 19.87
C GLY A 299 -1.06 -31.87 19.48
N ILE A 300 -1.23 -32.99 20.20
CA ILE A 300 -0.43 -34.22 19.98
C ILE A 300 -1.06 -35.06 18.86
N GLY A 301 -0.29 -35.37 17.81
CA GLY A 301 -0.72 -36.29 16.74
C GLY A 301 0.21 -36.40 15.54
N CYS A 302 0.63 -35.28 14.94
CA CYS A 302 1.35 -35.28 13.65
C CYS A 302 2.90 -35.33 13.74
N VAL A 303 3.48 -35.36 14.93
CA VAL A 303 4.91 -35.04 15.14
C VAL A 303 5.89 -36.13 14.68
N ILE A 304 5.48 -37.40 14.65
CA ILE A 304 6.40 -38.52 14.44
C ILE A 304 6.89 -38.64 12.98
N VAL A 305 6.08 -38.27 11.99
CA VAL A 305 6.44 -38.40 10.56
C VAL A 305 7.41 -37.31 10.09
N MET A 306 7.25 -36.06 10.57
CA MET A 306 8.14 -34.94 10.21
C MET A 306 9.56 -35.08 10.79
N ALA A 307 9.70 -35.68 11.97
CA ALA A 307 10.99 -35.78 12.67
C ALA A 307 12.04 -36.58 11.87
N VAL A 308 11.61 -37.63 11.14
CA VAL A 308 12.50 -38.48 10.34
C VAL A 308 13.02 -37.75 9.10
N VAL A 309 12.19 -36.89 8.47
CA VAL A 309 12.57 -36.13 7.27
C VAL A 309 13.53 -34.98 7.62
N CYS A 310 13.29 -34.27 8.72
CA CYS A 310 14.16 -33.17 9.15
C CYS A 310 15.59 -33.63 9.54
N LEU A 311 15.73 -34.83 10.12
CA LEU A 311 17.04 -35.34 10.54
C LEU A 311 17.95 -35.67 9.33
N ALA A 312 17.36 -36.13 8.22
CA ALA A 312 18.08 -36.38 6.97
C ALA A 312 18.58 -35.07 6.31
N GLY A 313 17.78 -33.99 6.36
CA GLY A 313 18.16 -32.69 5.80
C GLY A 313 19.32 -32.02 6.55
N LEU A 314 19.36 -32.13 7.88
CA LEU A 314 20.42 -31.55 8.71
C LEU A 314 21.80 -32.19 8.45
N LEU A 315 21.85 -33.50 8.19
CA LEU A 315 23.11 -34.19 7.87
C LEU A 315 23.67 -33.81 6.49
N ALA A 316 22.80 -33.48 5.52
CA ALA A 316 23.24 -33.06 4.19
C ALA A 316 23.88 -31.66 4.18
N GLY A 317 23.39 -30.71 4.98
CA GLY A 317 23.90 -29.33 5.02
C GLY A 317 25.33 -29.23 5.56
N VAL A 318 25.68 -30.04 6.57
CA VAL A 318 27.02 -30.04 7.19
C VAL A 318 28.10 -30.51 6.22
N TYR A 319 27.77 -31.45 5.32
CA TYR A 319 28.71 -32.04 4.36
C TYR A 319 29.20 -31.03 3.28
N PHE A 320 28.41 -30.00 2.96
CA PHE A 320 28.76 -28.99 1.95
C PHE A 320 29.33 -27.69 2.53
N ALA A 321 28.94 -27.29 3.75
CA ALA A 321 29.37 -26.02 4.34
C ALA A 321 30.83 -26.03 4.80
N VAL A 322 31.30 -27.14 5.38
CA VAL A 322 32.66 -27.24 5.95
C VAL A 322 33.77 -27.17 4.88
N PRO A 323 33.68 -27.88 3.74
CA PRO A 323 34.69 -27.77 2.67
C PRO A 323 34.79 -26.35 2.08
N LEU A 324 33.66 -25.63 1.95
CA LEU A 324 33.64 -24.26 1.42
C LEU A 324 34.35 -23.27 2.36
N LEU A 325 34.15 -23.41 3.67
CA LEU A 325 34.84 -22.62 4.69
C LEU A 325 36.36 -22.86 4.69
N ILE A 326 36.80 -24.11 4.55
CA ILE A 326 38.22 -24.48 4.44
C ILE A 326 38.82 -23.89 3.15
N TRP A 327 38.10 -23.93 2.03
CA TRP A 327 38.54 -23.36 0.76
C TRP A 327 38.69 -21.83 0.82
N LEU A 328 37.73 -21.12 1.43
CA LEU A 328 37.81 -19.67 1.63
C LEU A 328 38.95 -19.25 2.58
N LEU A 329 39.21 -20.02 3.64
CA LEU A 329 40.37 -19.81 4.52
C LEU A 329 41.70 -20.02 3.76
N GLY A 330 41.77 -21.03 2.89
CA GLY A 330 42.92 -21.25 2.01
C GLY A 330 43.20 -20.07 1.07
N ILE A 331 42.17 -19.47 0.49
CA ILE A 331 42.30 -18.26 -0.34
C ILE A 331 42.79 -17.07 0.49
N GLY A 332 42.28 -16.88 1.71
CA GLY A 332 42.76 -15.83 2.61
C GLY A 332 44.25 -15.92 2.91
N VAL A 333 44.75 -17.12 3.19
CA VAL A 333 46.19 -17.38 3.42
C VAL A 333 47.02 -17.15 2.15
N LEU A 334 46.51 -17.53 0.97
CA LEU A 334 47.19 -17.29 -0.31
C LEU A 334 47.29 -15.78 -0.62
N VAL A 335 46.23 -15.01 -0.37
CA VAL A 335 46.25 -13.55 -0.55
C VAL A 335 47.22 -12.88 0.42
N LEU A 336 47.27 -13.32 1.68
CA LEU A 336 48.20 -12.79 2.69
C LEU A 336 49.66 -13.09 2.37
N THR A 337 49.96 -14.30 1.89
CA THR A 337 51.33 -14.69 1.51
C THR A 337 51.81 -13.96 0.25
N VAL A 338 50.94 -13.73 -0.73
CA VAL A 338 51.24 -12.89 -1.90
C VAL A 338 51.44 -11.43 -1.51
N ALA A 339 50.60 -10.87 -0.61
CA ALA A 339 50.76 -9.50 -0.13
C ALA A 339 52.08 -9.28 0.63
N ALA A 340 52.49 -10.24 1.45
CA ALA A 340 53.78 -10.21 2.14
C ALA A 340 54.98 -10.28 1.18
N ALA A 341 54.88 -11.11 0.13
CA ALA A 341 55.94 -11.26 -0.87
C ALA A 341 56.19 -10.00 -1.73
N ILE A 342 55.21 -9.09 -1.82
CA ILE A 342 55.31 -7.85 -2.61
C ILE A 342 55.86 -6.67 -1.78
N GLY A 343 56.20 -6.88 -0.50
CA GLY A 343 56.94 -5.91 0.32
C GLY A 343 56.16 -4.65 0.72
N LEU A 344 54.82 -4.67 0.61
CA LEU A 344 53.94 -3.55 0.96
C LEU A 344 53.70 -3.47 2.48
N VAL A 345 54.72 -3.08 3.25
CA VAL A 345 54.60 -2.87 4.70
C VAL A 345 54.89 -1.42 5.12
N SER A 346 53.81 -0.71 5.43
CA SER A 346 53.76 0.27 6.53
C SER A 346 52.40 0.18 7.24
N TYR A 347 51.99 -1.06 7.53
CA TYR A 347 50.63 -1.39 7.98
C TYR A 347 50.28 -0.87 9.39
N GLU A 348 51.27 -0.61 10.24
CA GLU A 348 51.04 -0.12 11.61
C GLU A 348 50.36 1.25 11.65
N GLU A 349 50.75 2.20 10.78
CA GLU A 349 50.09 3.51 10.75
C GLU A 349 48.67 3.45 10.21
N MET A 350 48.40 2.63 9.19
CA MET A 350 47.06 2.48 8.65
C MET A 350 46.13 1.80 9.68
N LEU A 351 46.62 0.76 10.36
CA LEU A 351 45.90 0.12 11.46
C LEU A 351 45.71 1.09 12.63
N LEU A 352 46.72 1.83 13.08
CA LEU A 352 46.56 2.81 14.16
C LEU A 352 45.64 3.98 13.81
N ARG A 353 45.53 4.38 12.54
CA ARG A 353 44.55 5.38 12.06
C ARG A 353 43.14 4.80 11.96
N MET A 354 42.97 3.56 11.48
CA MET A 354 41.69 2.85 11.53
C MET A 354 41.25 2.59 12.98
N TRP A 355 42.16 2.16 13.84
CA TRP A 355 41.89 1.83 15.24
C TRP A 355 41.58 3.09 16.07
N ARG A 356 42.22 4.24 15.78
CA ARG A 356 41.78 5.53 16.34
C ARG A 356 40.40 5.98 15.85
N ARG A 357 40.05 5.75 14.58
CA ARG A 357 38.69 6.03 14.08
C ARG A 357 37.65 5.10 14.73
N LEU A 358 37.91 3.79 14.78
CA LEU A 358 37.03 2.83 15.48
C LEU A 358 36.90 3.17 16.97
N MET A 359 37.99 3.51 17.67
CA MET A 359 37.93 3.78 19.11
C MET A 359 37.23 5.11 19.43
N GLN A 360 37.35 6.14 18.58
CA GLN A 360 36.58 7.39 18.74
C GLN A 360 35.08 7.21 18.45
N GLU A 361 34.67 6.18 17.70
CA GLU A 361 33.25 5.79 17.54
C GLU A 361 32.73 4.91 18.69
N THR A 362 33.56 4.51 19.68
CA THR A 362 33.16 3.58 20.75
C THR A 362 33.00 4.17 22.16
N GLU A 363 33.17 5.48 22.36
CA GLU A 363 32.85 6.14 23.64
C GLU A 363 31.63 7.08 23.60
N ASP A 364 31.06 7.35 22.42
CA ASP A 364 29.89 8.25 22.26
C ASP A 364 28.78 7.63 21.38
N ASP A 365 28.38 6.39 21.66
CA ASP A 365 27.06 5.90 21.21
C ASP A 365 26.44 4.83 22.12
N LYS A 366 25.35 5.17 22.83
CA LYS A 366 24.58 4.25 23.70
C LYS A 366 23.14 4.03 23.24
N ASP A 367 22.77 4.57 22.08
CA ASP A 367 21.39 4.62 21.58
C ASP A 367 21.04 3.51 20.56
N SER A 368 21.37 2.26 20.89
CA SER A 368 20.92 1.09 20.11
C SER A 368 19.51 0.62 20.50
N VAL A 369 18.60 0.54 19.51
CA VAL A 369 17.25 -0.04 19.67
C VAL A 369 17.35 -1.57 19.73
N VAL A 370 16.68 -2.20 20.71
CA VAL A 370 16.65 -3.66 20.87
C VAL A 370 15.33 -4.19 20.31
N LEU A 371 15.42 -5.01 19.25
CA LEU A 371 14.28 -5.71 18.66
C LEU A 371 14.15 -7.10 19.30
N GLY A 372 13.10 -7.29 20.10
CA GLY A 372 12.72 -8.60 20.63
C GLY A 372 11.53 -9.16 19.86
N GLY A 373 11.66 -10.36 19.30
CA GLY A 373 10.57 -11.04 18.60
C GLY A 373 9.99 -12.18 19.43
N ASP A 374 8.67 -12.24 19.52
CA ASP A 374 7.92 -13.43 19.11
C ASP A 374 6.40 -13.13 18.98
N THR A 375 5.73 -13.85 18.08
CA THR A 375 4.34 -13.62 17.57
C THR A 375 4.16 -12.40 16.66
N MET A 376 3.26 -12.51 15.66
CA MET A 376 3.13 -11.59 14.50
C MET A 376 2.90 -10.11 14.86
N GLY A 377 4.01 -9.40 15.11
CA GLY A 377 4.06 -7.97 15.36
C GLY A 377 5.47 -7.60 15.81
N ILE A 378 5.98 -6.47 15.33
CA ILE A 378 7.28 -5.98 15.80
C ILE A 378 6.98 -5.10 17.01
N SER A 379 7.20 -5.62 18.23
CA SER A 379 7.27 -4.74 19.40
C SER A 379 8.59 -3.99 19.40
N ILE A 380 8.50 -2.67 19.56
CA ILE A 380 9.62 -1.75 19.54
C ILE A 380 9.67 -1.07 20.90
N SER A 381 10.58 -1.55 21.74
CA SER A 381 10.86 -1.00 23.06
C SER A 381 11.78 0.21 22.93
N LEU A 382 11.26 1.40 23.22
CA LEU A 382 11.99 2.66 23.06
C LEU A 382 12.79 2.96 24.34
N LYS A 383 14.13 3.06 24.21
CA LYS A 383 15.01 3.50 25.31
C LYS A 383 14.73 4.94 25.77
N LYS A 384 14.12 5.77 24.91
CA LYS A 384 13.74 7.15 25.21
C LYS A 384 12.21 7.25 25.37
N PRO A 385 11.70 7.88 26.44
CA PRO A 385 10.27 7.90 26.78
C PRO A 385 9.41 8.80 25.88
N THR A 386 10.00 9.42 24.85
CA THR A 386 9.37 10.46 24.02
C THR A 386 9.64 10.17 22.55
N LEU A 387 8.57 10.02 21.77
CA LEU A 387 8.64 9.78 20.33
C LEU A 387 8.62 11.10 19.52
N THR A 388 9.52 11.24 18.55
CA THR A 388 9.56 12.40 17.63
C THR A 388 8.71 12.19 16.37
N ILE A 389 8.50 13.27 15.62
CA ILE A 389 7.81 13.26 14.31
C ILE A 389 8.54 12.36 13.30
N GLN A 390 9.87 12.36 13.30
CA GLN A 390 10.66 11.57 12.36
C GLN A 390 10.61 10.07 12.69
N ASP A 391 10.69 9.72 13.98
CA ASP A 391 10.52 8.33 14.43
C ASP A 391 9.12 7.82 14.06
N ALA A 392 8.07 8.61 14.33
CA ALA A 392 6.69 8.27 13.96
C ALA A 392 6.53 7.99 12.45
N ARG A 393 7.20 8.76 11.57
CA ARG A 393 7.18 8.54 10.11
C ARG A 393 7.85 7.24 9.68
N ILE A 394 8.87 6.79 10.40
CA ILE A 394 9.56 5.51 10.15
C ILE A 394 8.69 4.36 10.66
N LEU A 395 8.25 4.45 11.92
CA LEU A 395 7.50 3.43 12.63
C LEU A 395 6.12 3.18 12.04
N ALA A 396 5.45 4.21 11.50
CA ALA A 396 4.11 4.08 10.90
C ALA A 396 4.03 3.13 9.68
N LYS A 397 5.18 2.63 9.17
CA LYS A 397 5.27 1.61 8.12
C LYS A 397 5.29 0.17 8.65
N VAL A 398 5.52 -0.01 9.95
CA VAL A 398 5.45 -1.29 10.65
C VAL A 398 3.97 -1.58 10.95
N ASP A 399 3.49 -2.78 10.66
CA ASP A 399 2.11 -3.20 10.97
C ASP A 399 2.11 -4.71 11.32
N PRO A 400 1.60 -5.13 12.49
CA PRO A 400 1.12 -4.27 13.57
C PRO A 400 2.27 -3.59 14.32
N LEU A 401 2.06 -2.32 14.67
CA LEU A 401 3.01 -1.50 15.43
C LEU A 401 2.69 -1.58 16.92
N GLU A 402 3.58 -2.20 17.69
CA GLU A 402 3.52 -2.22 19.15
C GLU A 402 4.67 -1.40 19.73
N LEU A 403 4.30 -0.41 20.56
CA LEU A 403 5.23 0.53 21.17
C LEU A 403 5.17 0.41 22.69
N ASP A 404 6.20 -0.21 23.25
CA ASP A 404 6.33 -0.45 24.69
C ASP A 404 7.05 0.70 25.41
N HIS A 405 6.61 0.95 26.64
CA HIS A 405 7.16 1.93 27.58
C HIS A 405 7.07 3.41 27.14
N ILE A 406 6.16 3.77 26.22
CA ILE A 406 5.88 5.18 25.89
C ILE A 406 5.14 5.85 27.04
N THR A 407 5.88 6.60 27.88
CA THR A 407 5.30 7.44 28.94
C THR A 407 4.93 8.84 28.44
N SER A 408 5.46 9.28 27.29
CA SER A 408 5.09 10.54 26.64
C SER A 408 5.08 10.43 25.11
N LEU A 409 4.03 10.94 24.48
CA LEU A 409 3.91 10.99 23.02
C LEU A 409 3.69 12.44 22.60
N THR A 410 4.59 12.99 21.77
CA THR A 410 4.45 14.36 21.27
C THR A 410 3.23 14.47 20.36
N LEU A 411 2.58 15.64 20.31
CA LEU A 411 1.36 15.80 19.52
C LEU A 411 1.61 15.53 18.03
N GLY A 412 2.71 16.05 17.47
CA GLY A 412 3.09 15.79 16.08
C GLY A 412 3.40 14.32 15.80
N ALA A 413 4.04 13.60 16.73
CA ALA A 413 4.27 12.15 16.56
C ALA A 413 2.96 11.35 16.63
N ALA A 414 2.02 11.74 17.50
CA ALA A 414 0.69 11.14 17.54
C ALA A 414 -0.10 11.40 16.26
N GLU A 415 -0.01 12.59 15.68
CA GLU A 415 -0.68 12.94 14.43
C GLU A 415 -0.06 12.21 13.22
N GLU A 416 1.27 12.10 13.15
CA GLU A 416 1.95 11.31 12.10
C GLU A 416 1.62 9.81 12.22
N LEU A 417 1.65 9.22 13.43
CA LEU A 417 1.22 7.84 13.64
C LEU A 417 -0.24 7.65 13.23
N ALA A 418 -1.15 8.50 13.70
CA ALA A 418 -2.58 8.39 13.40
C ALA A 418 -2.91 8.61 11.91
N ALA A 419 -2.13 9.43 11.19
CA ALA A 419 -2.31 9.71 9.78
C ALA A 419 -1.68 8.66 8.85
N ARG A 420 -0.53 8.09 9.22
CA ARG A 420 0.26 7.19 8.35
C ARG A 420 0.08 5.70 8.65
N HIS A 421 -0.11 5.33 9.91
CA HIS A 421 -0.28 3.94 10.32
C HIS A 421 -1.74 3.51 10.12
N VAL A 422 -1.99 2.38 9.46
CA VAL A 422 -3.35 1.97 9.05
C VAL A 422 -3.87 0.73 9.78
N GLY A 423 -3.00 -0.20 10.19
CA GLY A 423 -3.39 -1.43 10.89
C GLY A 423 -3.42 -1.27 12.41
N VAL A 424 -2.94 -2.27 13.16
CA VAL A 424 -3.12 -2.34 14.62
C VAL A 424 -2.04 -1.53 15.34
N LEU A 425 -2.43 -0.39 15.92
CA LEU A 425 -1.54 0.50 16.67
C LEU A 425 -1.70 0.23 18.16
N LYS A 426 -0.67 -0.31 18.81
CA LYS A 426 -0.63 -0.50 20.26
C LYS A 426 0.35 0.47 20.91
N LEU A 427 -0.17 1.30 21.82
CA LEU A 427 0.59 2.25 22.62
C LEU A 427 0.51 1.80 24.08
N ASN A 428 1.59 1.20 24.56
CA ASN A 428 1.68 0.60 25.89
C ASN A 428 2.46 1.54 26.81
N GLY A 429 1.78 2.16 27.80
CA GLY A 429 2.40 3.03 28.80
C GLY A 429 1.81 4.44 28.96
N ILE A 430 0.89 4.86 28.09
CA ILE A 430 0.27 6.20 28.15
C ILE A 430 -0.77 6.25 29.28
N GLY A 431 -0.30 6.56 30.49
CA GLY A 431 -1.11 6.51 31.72
C GLY A 431 -2.29 7.49 31.77
N LYS A 432 -2.09 8.73 31.30
CA LYS A 432 -3.08 9.82 31.34
C LYS A 432 -3.13 10.59 30.01
N PRO A 433 -3.86 10.11 29.00
CA PRO A 433 -3.91 10.77 27.70
C PRO A 433 -4.64 12.13 27.80
N SER A 434 -3.98 13.20 27.32
CA SER A 434 -4.58 14.54 27.27
C SER A 434 -5.60 14.64 26.13
N SER A 435 -6.59 15.54 26.25
CA SER A 435 -7.60 15.72 25.20
C SER A 435 -7.01 16.07 23.82
N LYS A 436 -5.90 16.81 23.77
CA LYS A 436 -5.16 17.07 22.51
C LYS A 436 -4.57 15.78 21.93
N LEU A 437 -3.91 14.98 22.76
CA LEU A 437 -3.33 13.69 22.36
C LEU A 437 -4.40 12.70 21.90
N THR A 438 -5.51 12.60 22.64
CA THR A 438 -6.64 11.72 22.27
C THR A 438 -7.31 12.17 20.97
N ARG A 439 -7.37 13.48 20.68
CA ARG A 439 -7.87 14.01 19.40
C ARG A 439 -6.95 13.67 18.22
N ALA A 440 -5.63 13.66 18.43
CA ALA A 440 -4.69 13.21 17.41
C ALA A 440 -4.89 11.71 17.13
N LEU A 441 -4.84 10.89 18.18
CA LEU A 441 -4.96 9.44 18.09
C LEU A 441 -6.36 8.98 17.63
N SER A 442 -7.44 9.71 17.92
CA SER A 442 -8.79 9.32 17.47
C SER A 442 -9.01 9.45 15.95
N LYS A 443 -8.10 10.12 15.22
CA LYS A 443 -8.06 10.15 13.75
C LYS A 443 -7.53 8.84 13.14
N HIS A 444 -6.87 7.99 13.94
CA HIS A 444 -6.35 6.69 13.50
C HIS A 444 -7.49 5.76 13.09
N ARG A 445 -7.44 5.20 11.88
CA ARG A 445 -8.54 4.42 11.29
C ARG A 445 -8.48 2.91 11.57
N GLY A 446 -7.33 2.42 12.05
CA GLY A 446 -7.13 1.01 12.37
C GLY A 446 -7.61 0.66 13.78
N ALA A 447 -7.24 -0.52 14.27
CA ALA A 447 -7.44 -0.85 15.68
C ALA A 447 -6.45 -0.05 16.54
N LEU A 448 -6.95 0.71 17.51
CA LEU A 448 -6.15 1.51 18.44
C LEU A 448 -6.21 0.89 19.84
N HIS A 449 -5.07 0.41 20.33
CA HIS A 449 -4.91 -0.05 21.70
C HIS A 449 -4.14 0.98 22.50
N LEU A 450 -4.79 1.56 23.51
CA LEU A 450 -4.12 2.35 24.54
C LEU A 450 -4.09 1.50 25.81
N ASN A 451 -2.94 0.87 26.07
CA ASN A 451 -2.77 -0.02 27.21
C ASN A 451 -2.02 0.71 28.34
N GLY A 452 -2.55 0.58 29.55
CA GLY A 452 -2.04 1.26 30.74
C GLY A 452 -2.73 2.61 31.03
N VAL A 453 -3.87 2.93 30.40
CA VAL A 453 -4.66 4.14 30.67
C VAL A 453 -5.29 4.04 32.06
N VAL A 454 -4.58 4.49 33.11
CA VAL A 454 -5.04 4.41 34.50
C VAL A 454 -6.06 5.48 34.87
N ASP A 455 -6.04 6.61 34.17
CA ASP A 455 -6.92 7.76 34.43
C ASP A 455 -7.16 8.54 33.12
N MET A 456 -8.41 8.90 32.85
CA MET A 456 -8.81 9.60 31.63
C MET A 456 -9.97 10.55 31.89
N THR A 457 -9.80 11.80 31.46
CA THR A 457 -10.83 12.84 31.59
C THR A 457 -11.99 12.65 30.60
N GLU A 458 -13.16 13.15 30.95
CA GLU A 458 -14.34 13.16 30.05
C GLU A 458 -14.05 13.93 28.76
N ALA A 459 -13.28 15.03 28.84
CA ALA A 459 -12.83 15.80 27.68
C ALA A 459 -11.92 15.00 26.72
N ALA A 460 -11.12 14.05 27.25
CA ALA A 460 -10.35 13.11 26.43
C ALA A 460 -11.27 12.03 25.83
N ALA A 461 -12.14 11.41 26.64
CA ALA A 461 -13.12 10.43 26.16
C ALA A 461 -14.04 10.98 25.05
N ALA A 462 -14.41 12.26 25.13
CA ALA A 462 -15.18 12.97 24.11
C ALA A 462 -14.54 12.97 22.72
N GLN A 463 -13.19 12.89 22.63
CA GLN A 463 -12.50 12.89 21.33
C GLN A 463 -12.61 11.55 20.61
N PHE A 464 -12.93 10.45 21.30
CA PHE A 464 -13.17 9.15 20.64
C PHE A 464 -14.50 9.07 19.91
N ARG A 465 -15.42 10.05 20.06
CA ARG A 465 -16.68 10.08 19.30
C ARG A 465 -16.49 10.04 17.77
N VAL A 466 -15.33 10.49 17.28
CA VAL A 466 -14.97 10.48 15.85
C VAL A 466 -14.06 9.31 15.45
N LYS A 467 -13.75 8.39 16.38
CA LYS A 467 -12.92 7.22 16.09
C LYS A 467 -13.68 6.22 15.20
N GLU A 468 -13.05 5.90 14.08
CA GLU A 468 -13.45 4.80 13.20
C GLU A 468 -12.47 3.64 13.36
N GLY A 469 -12.98 2.41 13.43
CA GLY A 469 -12.19 1.21 13.75
C GLY A 469 -12.05 1.00 15.26
N ASP A 470 -11.63 -0.20 15.64
CA ASP A 470 -11.69 -0.70 17.01
C ASP A 470 -10.89 0.14 18.02
N LEU A 471 -11.37 0.16 19.26
CA LEU A 471 -10.80 0.93 20.37
C LEU A 471 -10.64 0.04 21.60
N PHE A 472 -9.41 -0.16 22.05
CA PHE A 472 -9.07 -0.92 23.24
C PHE A 472 -8.46 0.02 24.29
N LEU A 473 -9.11 0.11 25.46
CA LEU A 473 -8.71 0.96 26.57
C LEU A 473 -8.28 0.09 27.76
N GLY A 474 -7.08 -0.50 27.64
CA GLY A 474 -6.49 -1.34 28.68
C GLY A 474 -6.01 -0.51 29.86
N GLY A 475 -6.25 -0.99 31.08
CA GLY A 475 -5.87 -0.32 32.33
C GLY A 475 -6.96 0.59 32.94
N LEU A 476 -7.98 0.97 32.18
CA LEU A 476 -9.04 1.86 32.67
C LEU A 476 -9.95 1.11 33.66
N LEU A 477 -9.82 1.42 34.96
CA LEU A 477 -10.52 0.66 36.02
C LEU A 477 -11.96 1.10 36.28
N GLY A 478 -12.29 2.37 36.00
CA GLY A 478 -13.60 2.97 36.21
C GLY A 478 -14.05 3.79 35.01
N LEU A 479 -15.37 3.89 34.81
CA LEU A 479 -15.97 4.53 33.66
C LEU A 479 -17.19 5.35 34.11
N THR A 480 -17.17 6.67 33.93
CA THR A 480 -18.34 7.52 34.26
C THR A 480 -19.42 7.40 33.18
N ALA A 481 -20.65 7.80 33.51
CA ALA A 481 -21.76 7.84 32.56
C ALA A 481 -21.48 8.71 31.32
N GLU A 482 -20.83 9.87 31.46
CA GLU A 482 -20.48 10.74 30.32
C GLU A 482 -19.31 10.18 29.50
N MET A 483 -18.33 9.51 30.12
CA MET A 483 -17.31 8.74 29.37
C MET A 483 -17.96 7.63 28.54
N ALA A 484 -18.83 6.82 29.15
CA ALA A 484 -19.57 5.75 28.48
C ALA A 484 -20.42 6.27 27.32
N LYS A 485 -21.13 7.39 27.52
CA LYS A 485 -21.87 8.13 26.50
C LYS A 485 -20.99 8.51 25.32
N HIS A 486 -19.82 9.10 25.56
CA HIS A 486 -18.91 9.48 24.48
C HIS A 486 -18.37 8.27 23.71
N MET A 487 -17.95 7.21 24.40
CA MET A 487 -17.44 5.99 23.77
C MET A 487 -18.51 5.24 22.97
N ALA A 488 -19.76 5.23 23.44
CA ALA A 488 -20.86 4.54 22.76
C ALA A 488 -21.14 5.09 21.34
N HIS A 489 -20.78 6.34 21.06
CA HIS A 489 -21.02 6.97 19.75
C HIS A 489 -20.00 6.60 18.65
N HIS A 490 -18.84 6.05 19.01
CA HIS A 490 -17.82 5.69 18.02
C HIS A 490 -18.20 4.43 17.20
N ARG A 491 -17.46 4.14 16.12
CA ARG A 491 -17.72 3.00 15.23
C ARG A 491 -16.56 2.01 15.24
N GLY A 492 -16.75 0.87 15.88
CA GLY A 492 -15.76 -0.22 15.98
C GLY A 492 -16.19 -1.19 17.08
N TYR A 493 -15.33 -2.16 17.41
CA TYR A 493 -15.40 -2.92 18.65
C TYR A 493 -14.83 -2.11 19.81
N LEU A 494 -15.50 -2.12 20.96
CA LEU A 494 -15.10 -1.39 22.17
C LEU A 494 -14.57 -2.34 23.24
N SER A 495 -13.26 -2.37 23.47
CA SER A 495 -12.70 -3.14 24.57
C SER A 495 -12.45 -2.29 25.81
N LEU A 496 -13.21 -2.59 26.85
CA LEU A 496 -13.16 -2.03 28.20
C LEU A 496 -12.82 -3.13 29.22
N SER A 497 -11.99 -4.10 28.80
CA SER A 497 -11.66 -5.34 29.53
C SER A 497 -10.98 -5.14 30.89
N SER A 498 -10.65 -3.91 31.28
CA SER A 498 -10.07 -3.55 32.58
C SER A 498 -11.06 -2.88 33.55
N VAL A 499 -12.24 -2.47 33.08
CA VAL A 499 -13.25 -1.79 33.90
C VAL A 499 -13.80 -2.78 34.94
N ARG A 500 -13.65 -2.46 36.23
CA ARG A 500 -14.00 -3.37 37.33
C ARG A 500 -15.40 -3.14 37.89
N SER A 501 -15.92 -1.92 37.76
CA SER A 501 -17.23 -1.51 38.25
C SER A 501 -17.94 -0.60 37.25
N LEU A 502 -19.25 -0.77 37.11
CA LEU A 502 -20.09 0.01 36.19
C LEU A 502 -21.41 0.41 36.85
N ASP A 503 -21.83 1.66 36.70
CA ASP A 503 -23.13 2.15 37.14
C ASP A 503 -24.24 1.98 36.08
N GLU A 504 -25.50 2.15 36.51
CA GLU A 504 -26.68 1.96 35.64
C GLU A 504 -26.73 2.95 34.48
N ASN A 505 -26.25 4.18 34.66
CA ASN A 505 -26.27 5.22 33.62
C ASN A 505 -25.21 4.95 32.55
N ALA A 506 -24.02 4.50 32.96
CA ALA A 506 -22.96 4.07 32.07
C ALA A 506 -23.41 2.83 31.26
N ALA A 507 -24.06 1.86 31.89
CA ALA A 507 -24.64 0.70 31.19
C ALA A 507 -25.71 1.11 30.14
N GLN A 508 -26.61 2.04 30.48
CA GLN A 508 -27.61 2.58 29.53
C GLN A 508 -26.99 3.27 28.31
N TRP A 509 -25.78 3.80 28.42
CA TRP A 509 -25.05 4.33 27.27
C TRP A 509 -24.35 3.24 26.47
N LEU A 510 -23.68 2.29 27.14
CA LEU A 510 -22.98 1.19 26.46
C LEU A 510 -23.93 0.34 25.60
N ILE A 511 -25.16 0.03 26.06
CA ILE A 511 -26.12 -0.74 25.23
C ILE A 511 -26.53 -0.03 23.92
N LYS A 512 -26.33 1.29 23.81
CA LYS A 512 -26.61 2.06 22.57
C LYS A 512 -25.45 2.00 21.57
N HIS A 513 -24.30 1.44 21.96
CA HIS A 513 -23.16 1.28 21.07
C HIS A 513 -23.48 0.25 19.97
N ARG A 514 -23.06 0.56 18.74
CA ARG A 514 -23.39 -0.25 17.55
C ARG A 514 -22.50 -1.49 17.40
N GLY A 515 -21.26 -1.44 17.88
CA GLY A 515 -20.34 -2.59 17.84
C GLY A 515 -20.54 -3.58 18.98
N GLY A 516 -19.67 -4.59 19.01
CA GLY A 516 -19.48 -5.44 20.17
C GLY A 516 -18.70 -4.73 21.27
N ILE A 517 -18.91 -5.13 22.53
CA ILE A 517 -18.26 -4.52 23.70
C ILE A 517 -17.66 -5.61 24.58
N ASN A 518 -16.41 -5.44 25.00
CA ASN A 518 -15.76 -6.34 25.95
C ASN A 518 -15.73 -5.74 27.35
N LEU A 519 -16.43 -6.39 28.28
CA LEU A 519 -16.47 -6.08 29.71
C LEU A 519 -16.04 -7.30 30.55
N ARG A 520 -15.21 -8.21 30.02
CA ARG A 520 -14.76 -9.42 30.74
C ARG A 520 -13.98 -9.15 32.04
N GLY A 521 -13.54 -7.91 32.28
CA GLY A 521 -12.92 -7.47 33.53
C GLY A 521 -13.88 -6.97 34.61
N LEU A 522 -15.18 -6.86 34.31
CA LEU A 522 -16.20 -6.38 35.23
C LEU A 522 -16.33 -7.33 36.43
N ARG A 523 -16.30 -6.80 37.65
CA ARG A 523 -16.37 -7.58 38.90
C ARG A 523 -17.54 -7.17 39.79
N LEU A 524 -17.96 -5.91 39.71
CA LEU A 524 -19.00 -5.33 40.55
C LEU A 524 -20.00 -4.58 39.66
N ALA A 525 -21.25 -5.02 39.70
CA ALA A 525 -22.36 -4.38 39.02
C ALA A 525 -23.65 -4.69 39.79
N SER A 526 -24.53 -3.69 39.94
CA SER A 526 -25.85 -3.93 40.53
C SER A 526 -26.62 -4.93 39.66
N ARG A 527 -27.55 -5.66 40.28
CA ARG A 527 -28.48 -6.54 39.55
C ARG A 527 -29.12 -5.86 38.34
N ARG A 528 -29.52 -4.59 38.50
CA ARG A 528 -30.16 -3.79 37.46
C ARG A 528 -29.18 -3.38 36.35
N THR A 529 -27.93 -3.05 36.68
CA THR A 529 -26.85 -2.86 35.69
C THR A 529 -26.66 -4.12 34.83
N LEU A 530 -26.67 -5.31 35.46
CA LEU A 530 -26.53 -6.58 34.73
C LEU A 530 -27.74 -6.90 33.85
N GLU A 531 -28.95 -6.64 34.33
CA GLU A 531 -30.18 -6.77 33.53
C GLU A 531 -30.14 -5.85 32.31
N ILE A 532 -29.65 -4.60 32.45
CA ILE A 532 -29.44 -3.66 31.33
C ILE A 532 -28.42 -4.23 30.34
N LEU A 533 -27.22 -4.61 30.78
CA LEU A 533 -26.16 -5.11 29.87
C LEU A 533 -26.59 -6.36 29.10
N ARG A 534 -27.32 -7.27 29.74
CA ARG A 534 -27.85 -8.50 29.10
C ARG A 534 -28.91 -8.25 28.02
N THR A 535 -29.43 -7.03 27.87
CA THR A 535 -30.34 -6.69 26.75
C THR A 535 -29.61 -6.62 25.39
N LYS A 536 -28.29 -6.46 25.36
CA LYS A 536 -27.48 -6.47 24.14
C LYS A 536 -26.59 -7.72 24.10
N PRO A 537 -26.81 -8.66 23.16
CA PRO A 537 -26.07 -9.93 23.13
C PRO A 537 -24.59 -9.77 22.77
N ASP A 538 -24.22 -8.68 22.09
CA ASP A 538 -22.83 -8.41 21.67
C ASP A 538 -21.95 -7.83 22.79
N ILE A 539 -22.39 -7.90 24.05
CA ILE A 539 -21.59 -7.51 25.22
C ILE A 539 -20.99 -8.76 25.86
N GLU A 540 -19.67 -8.90 25.75
CA GLU A 540 -18.91 -9.97 26.40
C GLU A 540 -18.76 -9.68 27.89
N LEU A 541 -19.53 -10.39 28.71
CA LEU A 541 -19.45 -10.37 30.18
C LEU A 541 -18.56 -11.52 30.69
N PRO A 542 -18.04 -11.44 31.93
CA PRO A 542 -17.33 -12.56 32.56
C PRO A 542 -18.31 -13.65 33.00
N ASP A 543 -17.93 -14.92 32.78
CA ASP A 543 -18.75 -16.10 33.11
C ASP A 543 -19.09 -16.22 34.61
N HIS A 544 -18.28 -15.60 35.47
CA HIS A 544 -18.37 -15.66 36.93
C HIS A 544 -18.99 -14.39 37.55
N LEU A 545 -19.63 -13.52 36.75
CA LEU A 545 -20.17 -12.26 37.23
C LEU A 545 -21.48 -12.44 38.02
N VAL A 546 -21.35 -12.49 39.34
CA VAL A 546 -22.47 -12.50 40.29
C VAL A 546 -22.95 -11.07 40.53
N ALA A 547 -24.26 -10.86 40.55
CA ALA A 547 -24.84 -9.59 40.95
C ALA A 547 -24.55 -9.31 42.43
N SER A 548 -24.05 -8.12 42.77
CA SER A 548 -24.14 -7.65 44.15
C SER A 548 -25.58 -7.27 44.44
N GLU A 549 -26.09 -7.68 45.62
CA GLU A 549 -27.40 -7.26 46.13
C GLU A 549 -27.50 -5.73 46.28
#